data_AF-A0A533S2I9-F1
#
_entry.id   AF-A0A533S2I9-F1
#
_cell.length_a   1.000
_cell.length_b   1.000
_cell.length_c   1.000
_cell.angle_alpha   90.00
_cell.angle_beta   90.00
_cell.angle_gamma   90.00
#
_symmetry.space_group_name_H-M   'P 1'
#
loop_
_entity.id
_entity.type
_entity.pdbx_description
1 polymer ?
#
loop_
_entity_poly.entity_id
_entity_poly.type
_entity_poly.pdbx_seq_one_letter_code
_entity_poly.pdbx_strand_id
1 'polypeptide(L)'
;MKHYLLTGERNSGLDGDSELKWLFFCDKGKLSELWGTHRDALLTEWIKNNPCSRPWYWWVEEAPKEIIPGFENPEDHSLYPEYYERSAYQARRERLGGTGTPAYEVLAYGPAFDMGIPHPWVTKFDEDYYNGRAVDIHGNIIQTNYKEGHFKGKAIDPNDPPTFESEAAYLSRHGLLTKEEKAYLKKHPELLEPEAVIFDECDEEESETEACTPL
;
A
#
# COMPACT_ATOMS: atom_id res chain seq x y z
N MET A 1 -1.98 20.07 -5.46
CA MET A 1 -2.67 19.73 -4.20
C MET A 1 -3.93 18.89 -4.40
N LYS A 2 -4.99 19.37 -5.10
CA LYS A 2 -6.20 18.56 -5.38
C LYS A 2 -5.86 17.16 -5.93
N HIS A 3 -4.99 17.08 -6.93
CA HIS A 3 -4.53 15.82 -7.52
C HIS A 3 -3.97 14.83 -6.48
N TYR A 4 -3.14 15.31 -5.54
CA TYR A 4 -2.58 14.49 -4.47
C TYR A 4 -3.65 13.95 -3.52
N LEU A 5 -4.63 14.77 -3.11
CA LEU A 5 -5.73 14.31 -2.25
C LEU A 5 -6.56 13.20 -2.91
N LEU A 6 -6.63 13.22 -4.25
CA LEU A 6 -7.40 12.27 -5.03
C LEU A 6 -6.64 10.96 -5.27
N THR A 7 -5.35 11.03 -5.62
CA THR A 7 -4.58 9.89 -6.18
C THR A 7 -3.46 9.41 -5.28
N GLY A 8 -3.00 10.21 -4.31
CA GLY A 8 -1.76 9.97 -3.59
C GLY A 8 -0.49 10.20 -4.44
N GLU A 9 -0.64 10.38 -5.75
CA GLU A 9 0.48 10.61 -6.65
C GLU A 9 1.11 11.98 -6.41
N ARG A 10 2.43 11.95 -6.32
CA ARG A 10 3.24 13.17 -6.34
C ARG A 10 3.34 13.56 -7.80
N ASN A 11 2.87 14.76 -8.16
CA ASN A 11 3.25 15.36 -9.45
C ASN A 11 4.79 15.43 -9.50
N SER A 12 5.41 14.46 -10.15
CA SER A 12 6.87 14.34 -10.32
C SER A 12 7.38 15.36 -11.34
N GLY A 13 6.51 15.84 -12.21
CA GLY A 13 6.76 16.99 -13.06
C GLY A 13 6.57 18.28 -12.30
N LEU A 14 7.67 18.85 -11.77
CA LEU A 14 8.05 20.27 -11.90
C LEU A 14 9.22 20.60 -10.95
N ASP A 15 10.31 21.05 -11.56
CA ASP A 15 11.46 21.78 -11.00
C ASP A 15 11.09 23.12 -10.31
N GLY A 16 10.00 23.19 -9.54
CA GLY A 16 9.55 24.48 -9.01
C GLY A 16 8.55 24.53 -7.87
N ASP A 17 7.89 23.43 -7.48
CA ASP A 17 6.83 23.54 -6.45
C ASP A 17 7.35 23.14 -5.06
N SER A 18 8.09 24.06 -4.44
CA SER A 18 8.66 23.92 -3.08
C SER A 18 7.59 23.71 -2.00
N GLU A 19 6.34 24.07 -2.28
CA GLU A 19 5.20 24.01 -1.35
C GLU A 19 4.70 22.55 -1.13
N LEU A 20 4.73 21.71 -2.17
CA LEU A 20 4.39 20.29 -2.05
C LEU A 20 5.48 19.50 -1.31
N LYS A 21 6.76 19.83 -1.50
CA LYS A 21 7.85 19.28 -0.67
C LYS A 21 7.69 19.69 0.80
N TRP A 22 7.26 20.92 1.08
CA TRP A 22 7.06 21.43 2.43
C TRP A 22 5.91 20.77 3.20
N LEU A 23 4.76 20.53 2.55
CA LEU A 23 3.63 19.83 3.14
C LEU A 23 3.96 18.38 3.51
N PHE A 24 4.88 17.75 2.76
CA PHE A 24 5.32 16.38 2.99
C PHE A 24 6.23 16.20 4.20
N PHE A 25 7.02 17.20 4.59
CA PHE A 25 7.98 17.05 5.69
C PHE A 25 7.48 17.52 7.05
N CYS A 26 6.47 18.39 7.16
CA CYS A 26 6.24 19.07 8.44
C CYS A 26 4.80 19.39 8.89
N ASP A 27 3.72 19.11 8.15
CA ASP A 27 2.40 19.50 8.68
C ASP A 27 1.22 18.61 8.24
N LYS A 28 1.07 17.46 8.88
CA LYS A 28 -0.16 16.65 8.82
C LYS A 28 -1.40 17.50 9.13
N GLY A 29 -1.29 18.45 10.06
CA GLY A 29 -2.37 19.34 10.45
C GLY A 29 -2.94 20.13 9.27
N LYS A 30 -2.05 20.66 8.41
CA LYS A 30 -2.47 21.35 7.17
C LYS A 30 -3.19 20.44 6.19
N LEU A 31 -2.73 19.21 5.98
CA LEU A 31 -3.42 18.28 5.06
C LEU A 31 -4.79 17.88 5.60
N SER A 32 -4.92 17.61 6.91
CA SER A 32 -6.21 17.35 7.53
C SER A 32 -7.14 18.58 7.48
N GLU A 33 -6.62 19.80 7.62
CA GLU A 33 -7.40 21.05 7.48
C GLU A 33 -7.91 21.25 6.03
N LEU A 34 -7.03 21.04 5.06
CA LEU A 34 -7.36 21.11 3.63
C LEU A 34 -8.40 20.06 3.26
N TRP A 35 -8.24 18.83 3.75
CA TRP A 35 -9.24 17.79 3.60
C TRP A 35 -10.56 18.21 4.23
N GLY A 36 -10.57 18.67 5.48
CA GLY A 36 -11.78 19.16 6.14
C GLY A 36 -12.49 20.27 5.35
N THR A 37 -11.74 21.13 4.68
CA THR A 37 -12.26 22.24 3.86
C THR A 37 -12.85 21.77 2.53
N HIS A 38 -12.24 20.77 1.88
CA HIS A 38 -12.57 20.38 0.51
C HIS A 38 -13.25 19.01 0.38
N ARG A 39 -13.33 18.21 1.44
CA ARG A 39 -13.75 16.79 1.38
C ARG A 39 -15.10 16.59 0.72
N ASP A 40 -16.12 17.38 1.06
CA ASP A 40 -17.48 17.16 0.58
C ASP A 40 -17.56 17.40 -0.95
N ALA A 41 -16.88 18.43 -1.45
CA ALA A 41 -16.80 18.73 -2.87
C ALA A 41 -16.00 17.65 -3.63
N LEU A 42 -14.86 17.24 -3.07
CA LEU A 42 -14.01 16.19 -3.67
C LEU A 42 -14.71 14.83 -3.70
N LEU A 43 -15.34 14.42 -2.61
CA LEU A 43 -16.08 13.15 -2.53
C LEU A 43 -17.30 13.17 -3.46
N THR A 44 -18.04 14.28 -3.53
CA THR A 44 -19.18 14.40 -4.46
C THR A 44 -18.73 14.24 -5.92
N GLU A 45 -17.65 14.92 -6.30
CA GLU A 45 -17.07 14.81 -7.64
C GLU A 45 -16.51 13.41 -7.91
N TRP A 46 -15.81 12.82 -6.94
CA TRP A 46 -15.23 11.49 -7.05
C TRP A 46 -16.29 10.41 -7.19
N ILE A 47 -17.29 10.35 -6.29
CA ILE A 47 -18.36 9.33 -6.32
C ILE A 47 -19.14 9.38 -7.64
N LYS A 48 -19.29 10.58 -8.22
CA LYS A 48 -19.94 10.74 -9.52
C LYS A 48 -19.14 10.09 -10.66
N ASN A 49 -17.81 10.19 -10.63
CA ASN A 49 -16.93 9.75 -11.71
C ASN A 49 -16.37 8.34 -11.49
N ASN A 50 -16.22 7.92 -10.23
CA ASN A 50 -15.64 6.66 -9.77
C ASN A 50 -16.57 6.03 -8.69
N PRO A 51 -17.81 5.66 -9.06
CA PRO A 51 -18.77 5.13 -8.09
C PRO A 51 -18.22 3.88 -7.39
N CYS A 52 -18.54 3.73 -6.10
CA CYS A 52 -18.11 2.59 -5.28
C CYS A 52 -16.59 2.49 -5.03
N SER A 53 -15.86 3.61 -5.13
CA SER A 53 -14.45 3.74 -4.72
C SER A 53 -14.25 5.01 -3.90
N ARG A 54 -13.08 5.22 -3.30
CA ARG A 54 -12.76 6.45 -2.55
C ARG A 54 -11.41 7.03 -2.95
N PRO A 55 -11.25 8.37 -2.89
CA PRO A 55 -9.96 8.99 -3.17
C PRO A 55 -8.94 8.58 -2.11
N TRP A 56 -7.65 8.60 -2.48
CA TRP A 56 -6.55 8.19 -1.63
C TRP A 56 -6.62 8.79 -0.21
N TYR A 57 -6.87 10.10 -0.07
CA TYR A 57 -6.82 10.72 1.26
C TYR A 57 -7.99 10.35 2.17
N TRP A 58 -9.10 9.88 1.60
CA TRP A 58 -10.20 9.34 2.39
C TRP A 58 -9.77 8.09 3.16
N TRP A 59 -8.94 7.24 2.56
CA TRP A 59 -8.35 6.06 3.23
C TRP A 59 -7.46 6.44 4.42
N VAL A 60 -6.80 7.59 4.33
CA VAL A 60 -5.90 8.10 5.37
C VAL A 60 -6.68 8.69 6.56
N GLU A 61 -7.74 9.46 6.30
CA GLU A 61 -8.42 10.25 7.33
C GLU A 61 -9.73 9.65 7.83
N GLU A 62 -10.56 9.08 6.94
CA GLU A 62 -11.97 8.79 7.25
C GLU A 62 -12.35 7.32 7.19
N ALA A 63 -11.57 6.48 6.49
CA ALA A 63 -11.86 5.06 6.39
C ALA A 63 -11.88 4.40 7.78
N PRO A 64 -12.85 3.50 8.07
CA PRO A 64 -12.88 2.75 9.32
C PRO A 64 -11.57 2.01 9.58
N LYS A 65 -10.95 2.32 10.71
CA LYS A 65 -9.67 1.75 11.12
C LYS A 65 -9.86 0.65 12.14
N GLU A 66 -9.15 -0.44 11.94
CA GLU A 66 -9.13 -1.61 12.81
C GLU A 66 -7.72 -1.81 13.37
N ILE A 67 -7.64 -2.44 14.54
CA ILE A 67 -6.35 -2.74 15.15
C ILE A 67 -5.60 -3.81 14.34
N ILE A 68 -4.30 -3.63 14.12
CA ILE A 68 -3.45 -4.62 13.47
C ILE A 68 -3.14 -5.75 14.48
N PRO A 69 -3.34 -7.03 14.12
CA PRO A 69 -2.91 -8.14 14.94
C PRO A 69 -1.43 -8.06 15.31
N GLY A 70 -1.10 -8.24 16.58
CA GLY A 70 0.24 -8.04 17.12
C GLY A 70 0.57 -6.59 17.53
N PHE A 71 -0.35 -5.65 17.29
CA PHE A 71 -0.26 -4.25 17.74
C PHE A 71 -1.43 -3.93 18.69
N GLU A 72 -1.78 -4.86 19.57
CA GLU A 72 -2.82 -4.65 20.58
C GLU A 72 -2.31 -3.92 21.83
N ASN A 73 -1.01 -4.00 22.12
CA ASN A 73 -0.41 -3.48 23.35
C ASN A 73 0.44 -2.21 23.12
N PRO A 74 -0.07 -1.01 23.51
CA PRO A 74 0.66 0.25 23.35
C PRO A 74 1.96 0.32 24.15
N GLU A 75 2.05 -0.42 25.26
CA GLU A 75 3.21 -0.38 26.16
C GLU A 75 4.47 -0.97 25.51
N ASP A 76 4.31 -1.88 24.56
CA ASP A 76 5.42 -2.52 23.84
C ASP A 76 6.14 -1.54 22.88
N HIS A 77 5.55 -0.36 22.63
CA HIS A 77 6.07 0.67 21.72
C HIS A 77 6.41 1.99 22.41
N SER A 78 6.86 1.91 23.67
CA SER A 78 7.17 3.05 24.56
C SER A 78 8.07 4.14 23.98
N LEU A 79 8.88 3.86 22.96
CA LEU A 79 9.81 4.84 22.39
C LEU A 79 9.11 5.90 21.53
N TYR A 80 7.95 5.61 20.94
CA TYR A 80 7.26 6.51 20.00
C TYR A 80 5.72 6.32 20.01
N PRO A 81 5.02 6.77 21.07
CA PRO A 81 3.57 6.57 21.23
C PRO A 81 2.74 7.12 20.06
N GLU A 82 3.13 8.27 19.50
CA GLU A 82 2.44 8.89 18.37
C GLU A 82 2.57 8.10 17.06
N TYR A 83 3.68 7.37 16.89
CA TYR A 83 3.86 6.47 15.75
C TYR A 83 3.06 5.18 15.94
N TYR A 84 2.92 4.73 17.19
CA TYR A 84 2.14 3.55 17.51
C TYR A 84 0.68 3.71 17.14
N GLU A 85 -0.01 4.77 17.59
CA GLU A 85 -1.43 4.96 17.27
C GLU A 85 -1.69 4.99 15.76
N ARG A 86 -0.77 5.61 15.00
CA ARG A 86 -0.88 5.68 13.54
C ARG A 86 -0.67 4.32 12.87
N SER A 87 0.16 3.47 13.43
CA SER A 87 0.54 2.18 12.84
C SER A 87 -0.43 1.07 13.28
N ALA A 88 -0.87 1.12 14.53
CA ALA A 88 -1.72 0.12 15.14
C ALA A 88 -3.15 0.14 14.59
N TYR A 89 -3.65 1.28 14.10
CA TYR A 89 -5.00 1.40 13.54
C TYR A 89 -4.97 1.76 12.06
N GLN A 90 -5.42 0.85 11.20
CA GLN A 90 -5.43 1.06 9.75
C GLN A 90 -6.76 0.64 9.15
N ALA A 91 -7.16 1.32 8.08
CA ALA A 91 -8.22 0.81 7.22
C ALA A 91 -7.67 -0.40 6.47
N ARG A 92 -8.36 -1.54 6.53
CA ARG A 92 -7.87 -2.80 5.98
C ARG A 92 -8.90 -3.47 5.10
N ARG A 93 -8.48 -3.78 3.89
CA ARG A 93 -9.19 -4.69 3.00
C ARG A 93 -8.87 -6.13 3.37
N GLU A 94 -9.87 -6.99 3.35
CA GLU A 94 -9.73 -8.41 3.65
C GLU A 94 -8.93 -9.13 2.56
N ARG A 95 -7.92 -9.90 2.95
CA ARG A 95 -7.17 -10.77 2.04
C ARG A 95 -8.01 -12.01 1.73
N LEU A 96 -8.21 -12.28 0.45
CA LEU A 96 -9.06 -13.37 -0.03
C LEU A 96 -8.24 -14.56 -0.57
N GLY A 97 -6.98 -14.35 -0.94
CA GLY A 97 -6.18 -15.40 -1.56
C GLY A 97 -4.77 -14.95 -1.98
N GLY A 98 -4.13 -15.78 -2.79
CA GLY A 98 -2.81 -15.56 -3.38
C GLY A 98 -1.62 -15.82 -2.46
N THR A 99 -0.43 -15.65 -3.02
CA THR A 99 0.88 -15.88 -2.41
C THR A 99 1.67 -14.58 -2.30
N GLY A 100 2.20 -14.33 -1.12
CA GLY A 100 2.93 -13.12 -0.78
C GLY A 100 2.71 -12.77 0.69
N THR A 101 3.76 -12.28 1.35
CA THR A 101 3.72 -11.87 2.77
C THR A 101 3.94 -10.36 2.88
N PRO A 102 3.04 -9.60 3.54
CA PRO A 102 3.33 -8.22 3.90
C PRO A 102 4.62 -8.09 4.70
N ALA A 103 5.46 -7.12 4.38
CA ALA A 103 6.78 -7.00 5.02
C ALA A 103 6.67 -6.81 6.53
N TYR A 104 5.68 -6.06 7.01
CA TYR A 104 5.49 -5.79 8.45
C TYR A 104 5.20 -7.06 9.28
N GLU A 105 4.79 -8.17 8.66
CA GLU A 105 4.48 -9.41 9.39
C GLU A 105 5.72 -10.23 9.74
N VAL A 106 6.81 -10.06 8.99
CA VAL A 106 7.99 -10.94 9.07
C VAL A 106 9.33 -10.20 9.08
N LEU A 107 9.33 -8.91 8.75
CA LEU A 107 10.47 -8.01 8.81
C LEU A 107 10.20 -6.92 9.84
N ALA A 108 11.23 -6.18 10.24
CA ALA A 108 11.13 -5.09 11.21
C ALA A 108 10.51 -3.80 10.60
N TYR A 109 9.43 -3.95 9.83
CA TYR A 109 8.67 -2.85 9.24
C TYR A 109 7.46 -2.53 10.12
N GLY A 110 7.12 -1.24 10.22
CA GLY A 110 5.81 -0.85 10.73
C GLY A 110 4.71 -1.19 9.72
N PRO A 111 3.48 -1.53 10.19
CA PRO A 111 2.35 -1.75 9.31
C PRO A 111 2.01 -0.47 8.55
N ALA A 112 1.98 -0.59 7.22
CA ALA A 112 1.57 0.46 6.32
C ALA A 112 0.67 -0.14 5.24
N PHE A 113 -0.26 0.68 4.76
CA PHE A 113 -1.31 0.28 3.83
C PHE A 113 -1.51 1.38 2.80
N ASP A 114 -1.71 0.97 1.55
CA ASP A 114 -2.17 1.83 0.47
C ASP A 114 -3.60 1.42 0.10
N MET A 115 -4.54 2.35 0.27
CA MET A 115 -5.99 2.12 0.08
C MET A 115 -6.48 0.81 0.74
N GLY A 116 -5.97 0.54 1.94
CA GLY A 116 -6.29 -0.65 2.72
C GLY A 116 -5.63 -1.97 2.31
N ILE A 117 -4.74 -1.97 1.31
CA ILE A 117 -3.88 -3.11 0.96
C ILE A 117 -2.52 -2.92 1.65
N PRO A 118 -1.92 -3.96 2.27
CA PRO A 118 -0.59 -3.87 2.84
C PRO A 118 0.48 -3.33 1.88
N HIS A 119 1.41 -2.54 2.39
CA HIS A 119 2.61 -2.11 1.66
C HIS A 119 3.72 -1.70 2.67
N PRO A 120 5.00 -2.10 2.48
CA PRO A 120 5.53 -2.91 1.39
C PRO A 120 5.32 -4.42 1.61
N TRP A 121 5.71 -5.20 0.61
CA TRP A 121 5.69 -6.67 0.64
C TRP A 121 7.11 -7.23 0.70
N VAL A 122 7.25 -8.47 1.15
CA VAL A 122 8.50 -9.22 1.04
C VAL A 122 8.91 -9.33 -0.42
N THR A 123 10.15 -8.97 -0.75
CA THR A 123 10.71 -9.11 -2.09
C THR A 123 11.37 -10.48 -2.28
N LYS A 124 11.69 -10.85 -3.53
CA LYS A 124 12.47 -12.06 -3.80
C LYS A 124 13.86 -11.99 -3.16
N PHE A 125 14.48 -10.81 -3.16
CA PHE A 125 15.75 -10.58 -2.50
C PHE A 125 15.65 -10.82 -0.99
N ASP A 126 14.62 -10.31 -0.32
CA ASP A 126 14.41 -10.56 1.11
C ASP A 126 14.29 -12.06 1.40
N GLU A 127 13.45 -12.77 0.63
CA GLU A 127 13.27 -14.20 0.80
C GLU A 127 14.59 -14.97 0.63
N ASP A 128 15.39 -14.64 -0.38
CA ASP A 128 16.66 -15.30 -0.63
C ASP A 128 17.74 -14.91 0.39
N TYR A 129 17.83 -13.64 0.77
CA TYR A 129 18.83 -13.14 1.69
C TYR A 129 18.67 -13.78 3.07
N TYR A 130 17.45 -13.76 3.61
CA TYR A 130 17.15 -14.32 4.93
C TYR A 130 17.03 -15.86 4.93
N ASN A 131 17.16 -16.52 3.77
CA ASN A 131 17.33 -17.98 3.66
C ASN A 131 18.74 -18.40 3.18
N GLY A 132 19.69 -17.45 3.06
CA GLY A 132 21.08 -17.77 2.68
C GLY A 132 21.27 -18.15 1.20
N ARG A 133 20.37 -17.70 0.33
CA ARG A 133 20.39 -17.94 -1.13
C ARG A 133 20.74 -16.71 -1.97
N ALA A 134 20.70 -15.50 -1.39
CA ALA A 134 20.94 -14.27 -2.14
C ALA A 134 22.36 -14.24 -2.74
N VAL A 135 22.46 -13.67 -3.94
CA VAL A 135 23.72 -13.50 -4.68
C VAL A 135 24.01 -12.02 -4.88
N ASP A 136 25.29 -11.67 -4.99
CA ASP A 136 25.75 -10.34 -5.37
C ASP A 136 25.63 -10.11 -6.89
N ILE A 137 26.03 -8.92 -7.35
CA ILE A 137 26.02 -8.54 -8.78
C ILE A 137 26.95 -9.39 -9.67
N HIS A 138 27.81 -10.23 -9.07
CA HIS A 138 28.70 -11.15 -9.77
C HIS A 138 28.22 -12.61 -9.69
N GLY A 139 27.03 -12.84 -9.10
CA GLY A 139 26.46 -14.18 -8.92
C GLY A 139 27.07 -14.97 -7.75
N ASN A 140 27.90 -14.36 -6.90
CA ASN A 140 28.43 -15.02 -5.72
C ASN A 140 27.43 -14.96 -4.57
N ILE A 141 27.28 -16.05 -3.83
CA ILE A 141 26.42 -16.08 -2.63
C ILE A 141 26.89 -15.02 -1.62
N ILE A 142 25.97 -14.17 -1.17
CA ILE A 142 26.22 -13.21 -0.10
C ILE A 142 26.34 -13.99 1.21
N GLN A 143 27.51 -13.91 1.85
CA GLN A 143 27.76 -14.63 3.10
C GLN A 143 26.89 -14.07 4.23
N THR A 144 26.02 -14.92 4.77
CA THR A 144 25.22 -14.62 5.96
C THR A 144 25.21 -15.82 6.91
N ASN A 145 24.69 -15.63 8.13
CA ASN A 145 24.45 -16.74 9.05
C ASN A 145 23.07 -17.41 8.83
N TYR A 146 22.30 -16.95 7.84
CA TYR A 146 20.99 -17.49 7.54
C TYR A 146 21.08 -18.79 6.74
N LYS A 147 20.07 -19.65 6.87
CA LYS A 147 19.98 -20.94 6.19
C LYS A 147 18.57 -21.14 5.67
N GLU A 148 18.43 -22.05 4.73
CA GLU A 148 17.15 -22.45 4.18
C GLU A 148 16.12 -22.72 5.28
N GLY A 149 14.96 -22.04 5.19
CA GLY A 149 13.86 -22.18 6.12
C GLY A 149 13.93 -21.31 7.38
N HIS A 150 14.99 -20.51 7.57
CA HIS A 150 15.07 -19.53 8.66
C HIS A 150 14.02 -18.42 8.52
N PHE A 151 13.70 -18.02 7.28
CA PHE A 151 12.74 -16.96 7.00
C PHE A 151 11.46 -17.53 6.39
N LYS A 152 10.32 -17.13 6.95
CA LYS A 152 8.99 -17.63 6.55
C LYS A 152 8.25 -16.70 5.58
N GLY A 153 8.72 -15.46 5.43
CA GLY A 153 8.17 -14.53 4.47
C GLY A 153 8.31 -15.07 3.06
N LYS A 154 7.27 -14.84 2.26
CA LYS A 154 7.23 -15.21 0.85
C LYS A 154 7.13 -13.97 -0.01
N ALA A 155 8.00 -13.93 -1.01
CA ALA A 155 7.80 -13.01 -2.12
C ALA A 155 6.46 -13.30 -2.80
N ILE A 156 5.94 -12.29 -3.49
CA ILE A 156 4.74 -12.46 -4.29
C ILE A 156 5.01 -13.42 -5.44
N ASP A 157 4.08 -14.36 -5.66
CA ASP A 157 4.10 -15.21 -6.86
C ASP A 157 3.33 -14.49 -7.97
N PRO A 158 3.96 -14.14 -9.10
CA PRO A 158 3.27 -13.46 -10.20
C PRO A 158 2.16 -14.31 -10.83
N ASN A 159 2.18 -15.63 -10.66
CA ASN A 159 1.12 -16.54 -11.16
C ASN A 159 -0.01 -16.77 -10.14
N ASP A 160 0.19 -16.33 -8.90
CA ASP A 160 -0.78 -16.42 -7.81
C ASP A 160 -0.64 -15.17 -6.91
N PRO A 161 -0.87 -13.95 -7.44
CA PRO A 161 -0.65 -12.74 -6.67
C PRO A 161 -1.66 -12.64 -5.53
N PRO A 162 -1.33 -11.96 -4.42
CA PRO A 162 -2.30 -11.70 -3.35
C PRO A 162 -3.55 -11.03 -3.90
N THR A 163 -4.72 -11.54 -3.52
CA THR A 163 -6.01 -10.95 -3.89
C THR A 163 -6.72 -10.43 -2.64
N PHE A 164 -7.35 -9.27 -2.76
CA PHE A 164 -8.06 -8.60 -1.68
C PHE A 164 -9.51 -8.31 -2.07
N GLU A 165 -10.37 -8.05 -1.08
CA GLU A 165 -11.68 -7.49 -1.37
C GLU A 165 -11.55 -6.17 -2.16
N SER A 166 -12.49 -5.92 -3.06
CA SER A 166 -12.50 -4.66 -3.81
C SER A 166 -12.83 -3.48 -2.90
N GLU A 167 -12.56 -2.26 -3.37
CA GLU A 167 -13.04 -1.05 -2.67
C GLU A 167 -14.57 -1.06 -2.47
N ALA A 168 -15.33 -1.51 -3.48
CA ALA A 168 -16.78 -1.57 -3.38
C ALA A 168 -17.25 -2.58 -2.32
N ALA A 169 -16.57 -3.72 -2.22
CA ALA A 169 -16.84 -4.74 -1.21
C ALA A 169 -16.55 -4.20 0.20
N TYR A 170 -15.40 -3.54 0.40
CA TYR A 170 -15.05 -2.87 1.65
C TYR A 170 -16.10 -1.84 2.06
N LEU A 171 -16.46 -0.93 1.16
CA LEU A 171 -17.47 0.10 1.42
C LEU A 171 -18.85 -0.51 1.73
N SER A 172 -19.21 -1.60 1.06
CA SER A 172 -20.45 -2.32 1.32
C SER A 172 -20.46 -2.95 2.72
N ARG A 173 -19.36 -3.65 3.09
CA ARG A 173 -19.17 -4.29 4.41
C ARG A 173 -19.29 -3.30 5.56
N HIS A 174 -18.75 -2.09 5.39
CA HIS A 174 -18.81 -1.01 6.38
C HIS A 174 -20.05 -0.11 6.27
N GLY A 175 -20.96 -0.38 5.34
CA GLY A 175 -22.20 0.39 5.19
C GLY A 175 -22.00 1.83 4.67
N LEU A 176 -20.88 2.09 3.99
CA LEU A 176 -20.42 3.42 3.53
C LEU A 176 -20.88 3.80 2.12
N LEU A 177 -21.56 2.89 1.42
CA LEU A 177 -22.15 3.18 0.11
C LEU A 177 -23.38 4.07 0.25
N THR A 178 -23.42 5.12 -0.56
CA THR A 178 -24.62 5.95 -0.78
C THR A 178 -25.75 5.14 -1.42
N LYS A 179 -26.97 5.69 -1.43
CA LYS A 179 -28.13 5.01 -2.06
C LYS A 179 -27.89 4.82 -3.56
N GLU A 180 -27.30 5.82 -4.20
CA GLU A 180 -26.97 5.86 -5.62
C GLU A 180 -25.90 4.82 -5.95
N GLU A 181 -24.83 4.73 -5.15
CA GLU A 181 -23.79 3.70 -5.30
C GLU A 181 -24.35 2.29 -5.09
N LYS A 182 -25.23 2.06 -4.10
CA LYS A 182 -25.90 0.76 -3.93
C LYS A 182 -26.74 0.39 -5.16
N ALA A 183 -27.39 1.37 -5.80
CA ALA A 183 -28.14 1.13 -7.03
C ALA A 183 -27.22 0.90 -8.24
N TYR A 184 -26.07 1.58 -8.29
CA TYR A 184 -25.04 1.40 -9.29
C TYR A 184 -24.43 0.00 -9.19
N LEU A 185 -24.00 -0.40 -7.99
CA LEU A 185 -23.39 -1.71 -7.71
C LEU A 185 -24.29 -2.90 -8.10
N LYS A 186 -25.61 -2.76 -7.94
CA LYS A 186 -26.56 -3.80 -8.42
C LYS A 186 -26.52 -4.01 -9.93
N LYS A 187 -26.16 -2.98 -10.69
CA LYS A 187 -26.01 -3.04 -12.16
C LYS A 187 -24.58 -3.43 -12.57
N HIS A 188 -23.63 -3.31 -11.65
CA HIS A 188 -22.21 -3.50 -11.84
C HIS A 188 -21.63 -4.45 -10.79
N PRO A 189 -22.11 -5.72 -10.73
CA PRO A 189 -21.64 -6.69 -9.74
C PRO A 189 -20.15 -7.02 -9.89
N GLU A 190 -19.55 -6.80 -11.06
CA GLU A 190 -18.11 -6.97 -11.32
C GLU A 190 -17.25 -6.10 -10.40
N LEU A 191 -17.78 -4.97 -9.89
CA LEU A 191 -17.05 -4.13 -8.93
C LEU A 191 -16.84 -4.81 -7.57
N LEU A 192 -17.52 -5.93 -7.29
CA LEU A 192 -17.30 -6.75 -6.10
C LEU A 192 -16.23 -7.83 -6.31
N GLU A 193 -15.70 -7.98 -7.51
CA GLU A 193 -14.67 -8.98 -7.79
C GLU A 193 -13.37 -8.64 -7.03
N PRO A 194 -12.66 -9.64 -6.48
CA PRO A 194 -11.40 -9.40 -5.79
C PRO A 194 -10.37 -8.69 -6.66
N GLU A 195 -9.63 -7.76 -6.05
CA GLU A 195 -8.53 -7.06 -6.70
C GLU A 195 -7.21 -7.79 -6.42
N ALA A 196 -6.49 -8.16 -7.48
CA ALA A 196 -5.13 -8.67 -7.35
C ALA A 196 -4.16 -7.50 -7.13
N VAL A 197 -3.17 -7.69 -6.26
CA VAL A 197 -2.09 -6.70 -6.11
C VAL A 197 -1.21 -6.75 -7.35
N ILE A 198 -1.17 -5.65 -8.10
CA ILE A 198 -0.30 -5.49 -9.26
C ILE A 198 1.01 -4.91 -8.76
N PHE A 199 2.12 -5.56 -9.09
CA PHE A 199 3.44 -5.00 -8.90
C PHE A 199 3.94 -4.58 -10.26
N ASP A 200 4.19 -3.28 -10.40
CA ASP A 200 5.10 -2.83 -11.43
C ASP A 200 6.45 -3.43 -11.04
N GLU A 201 6.93 -4.41 -11.80
CA GLU A 201 8.31 -4.87 -11.72
C GLU A 201 9.16 -3.64 -12.07
N CYS A 202 9.49 -2.82 -11.06
CA CYS A 202 10.26 -1.60 -11.26
C CYS A 202 11.60 -1.97 -11.88
N ASP A 203 11.71 -1.76 -13.19
CA ASP A 203 12.92 -1.45 -13.93
C ASP A 203 14.01 -2.55 -14.00
N GLU A 204 13.66 -3.85 -13.97
CA GLU A 204 14.65 -4.88 -14.32
C GLU A 204 14.88 -4.99 -15.86
N GLU A 205 14.01 -4.42 -16.71
CA GLU A 205 14.07 -4.61 -18.18
C GLU A 205 15.04 -3.70 -18.95
N GLU A 206 15.72 -2.71 -18.36
CA GLU A 206 16.64 -1.82 -19.11
C GLU A 206 18.14 -2.05 -18.87
N SER A 207 18.54 -3.22 -18.33
CA SER A 207 19.96 -3.61 -18.28
C SER A 207 20.30 -4.83 -19.14
N GLU A 208 19.66 -4.96 -20.33
CA GLU A 208 20.29 -5.71 -21.40
C GLU A 208 21.63 -5.04 -21.73
N THR A 209 22.69 -5.55 -21.12
CA THR A 209 24.06 -5.19 -21.40
C THR A 209 24.30 -5.46 -22.88
N GLU A 210 24.28 -4.41 -23.72
CA GLU A 210 24.98 -4.43 -25.00
C GLU A 210 26.41 -4.87 -24.71
N ALA A 211 26.69 -6.15 -24.99
CA ALA A 211 28.00 -6.74 -24.81
C ALA A 211 29.00 -5.89 -25.61
N CYS A 212 29.88 -5.19 -24.89
CA CYS A 212 30.99 -4.44 -25.46
C CYS A 212 31.87 -5.44 -26.23
N THR A 213 31.66 -5.53 -27.55
CA THR A 213 32.49 -6.35 -28.43
C THR A 213 33.92 -5.79 -28.41
N PRO A 214 34.93 -6.60 -28.06
CA PRO A 214 36.32 -6.14 -28.08
C PRO A 214 36.77 -5.84 -29.52
N LEU A 215 37.37 -4.65 -29.71
CA LEU A 215 38.04 -4.22 -30.95
C LEU A 215 39.39 -4.93 -31.15
#